data_AF-A0A388P5P7-F1
#
_entry.id   AF-A0A388P5P7-F1
#
_cell.length_a   1.000
_cell.length_b   1.000
_cell.length_c   1.000
_cell.angle_alpha   90.00
_cell.angle_beta   90.00
_cell.angle_gamma   90.00
#
_symmetry.space_group_name_H-M   'P 1'
#
loop_
_entity.id
_entity.type
_entity.pdbx_description
1 polymer ?
#
loop_
_entity_poly.entity_id
_entity_poly.type
_entity_poly.pdbx_seq_one_letter_code
_entity_poly.pdbx_strand_id
1 'polypeptide(L)'
;MIRNLLRFVGWVCLLVLLSVGVLGLVYFLSERPQKVAIEQRVLDAVDTVREDGTTPRKVVDALDRFADGTEAVKGDIVPAPQPDATATAPYGEPADRFGLKRLVNRGYSVGYDDALPAPRWSSYRVFPYRDVHLERPSSFKSDVRTTARVTTSEYVRSGYDRGHLAPNYAISVCYGEEAQRETFLLSNIVPQLHALNAGLWKDMEQRIMKRYVARYGTVWVQLGPVISSPPAKQVGRIPVPTSFWMLISEYDESVGGIRAIAYLVPHEEKWRDVELTRYVVSIRRLEELTGLDFFPKLPRQTQDRLESAPAPRAW
;
A
#
# COMPACT_ATOMS: atom_id res chain seq x y z
N MET A 1 -9.66 -36.88 41.58
CA MET A 1 -9.63 -35.54 40.97
C MET A 1 -8.92 -35.54 39.61
N ILE A 2 -7.65 -35.99 39.53
CA ILE A 2 -6.82 -36.01 38.29
C ILE A 2 -7.44 -36.84 37.14
N ARG A 3 -8.04 -38.01 37.44
CA ARG A 3 -8.65 -38.88 36.41
C ARG A 3 -9.87 -38.28 35.72
N ASN A 4 -10.66 -37.47 36.45
CA ASN A 4 -11.83 -36.79 35.87
C ASN A 4 -11.40 -35.58 35.04
N LEU A 5 -10.34 -34.88 35.46
CA LEU A 5 -9.73 -33.81 34.69
C LEU A 5 -9.15 -34.31 33.36
N LEU A 6 -8.41 -35.44 33.37
CA LEU A 6 -7.86 -36.05 32.16
C LEU A 6 -8.95 -36.52 31.19
N ARG A 7 -10.05 -37.08 31.70
CA ARG A 7 -11.21 -37.46 30.86
C ARG A 7 -11.90 -36.25 30.27
N PHE A 8 -12.10 -35.19 31.06
CA PHE A 8 -12.67 -33.94 30.59
C PHE A 8 -11.80 -33.31 29.48
N VAL A 9 -10.49 -33.22 29.68
CA VAL A 9 -9.54 -32.76 28.66
C VAL A 9 -9.60 -33.65 27.41
N GLY A 10 -9.68 -34.98 27.57
CA GLY A 10 -9.83 -35.92 26.45
C GLY A 10 -11.09 -35.68 25.63
N TRP A 11 -12.24 -35.45 26.28
CA TRP A 11 -13.50 -35.12 25.60
C TRP A 11 -13.46 -33.76 24.89
N VAL A 12 -12.83 -32.75 25.51
CA VAL A 12 -12.63 -31.45 24.87
C VAL A 12 -11.74 -31.58 23.63
N CYS A 13 -10.63 -32.32 23.70
CA CYS A 13 -9.78 -32.57 22.54
C CYS A 13 -10.52 -33.31 21.42
N LEU A 14 -11.33 -34.33 21.77
CA LEU A 14 -12.13 -35.08 20.79
C LEU A 14 -13.17 -34.18 20.11
N LEU A 15 -13.85 -33.31 20.87
CA LEU A 15 -14.82 -32.35 20.33
C LEU A 15 -14.16 -31.34 19.39
N VAL A 16 -12.97 -30.84 19.73
CA VAL A 16 -12.21 -29.94 18.85
C VAL A 16 -11.82 -30.67 17.56
N LEU A 17 -11.30 -31.89 17.64
CA LEU A 17 -10.93 -32.68 16.46
C LEU A 17 -12.13 -32.99 15.56
N LEU A 18 -13.27 -33.37 16.14
CA LEU A 18 -14.52 -33.57 15.40
C LEU A 18 -14.97 -32.28 14.72
N SER A 19 -14.91 -31.15 15.42
CA SER A 19 -15.30 -29.84 14.88
C SER A 19 -14.40 -29.44 13.71
N VAL A 20 -13.09 -29.61 13.83
CA VAL A 20 -12.12 -29.37 12.74
C VAL A 20 -12.37 -30.32 11.57
N GLY A 21 -12.67 -31.60 11.83
CA GLY A 21 -12.99 -32.58 10.79
C GLY A 21 -14.26 -32.23 10.03
N VAL A 22 -15.32 -31.81 10.73
CA VAL A 22 -16.57 -31.36 10.11
C VAL A 22 -16.36 -30.08 9.30
N LEU A 23 -15.64 -29.09 9.84
CA LEU A 23 -15.27 -27.87 9.12
C LEU A 23 -14.45 -28.17 7.85
N GLY A 24 -13.50 -29.09 7.94
CA GLY A 24 -12.71 -29.53 6.80
C GLY A 24 -13.54 -30.23 5.72
N LEU A 25 -14.49 -31.08 6.13
CA LEU A 25 -15.42 -31.74 5.21
C LEU A 25 -16.36 -30.73 4.52
N VAL A 26 -16.93 -29.79 5.28
CA VAL A 26 -17.77 -28.70 4.75
C VAL A 26 -16.97 -27.88 3.73
N TYR A 27 -15.74 -27.49 4.06
CA TYR A 27 -14.87 -26.76 3.15
C TYR A 27 -14.59 -27.56 1.87
N PHE A 28 -14.25 -28.85 1.99
CA PHE A 28 -13.91 -29.68 0.82
C PHE A 28 -15.10 -29.82 -0.15
N LEU A 29 -16.31 -29.99 0.39
CA LEU A 29 -17.55 -30.14 -0.37
C LEU A 29 -18.14 -28.81 -0.87
N SER A 30 -17.63 -27.67 -0.40
CA SER A 30 -18.14 -26.35 -0.75
C SER A 30 -17.74 -25.94 -2.18
N GLU A 31 -18.63 -25.21 -2.85
CA GLU A 31 -18.32 -24.54 -4.11
C GLU A 31 -17.41 -23.33 -3.88
N ARG A 32 -16.76 -22.83 -4.94
CA ARG A 32 -15.78 -21.74 -4.85
C ARG A 32 -16.28 -20.51 -4.06
N PRO A 33 -17.51 -19.98 -4.25
CA PRO A 33 -17.97 -18.82 -3.49
C PRO A 33 -18.08 -19.10 -1.98
N GLN A 34 -18.49 -20.32 -1.62
CA GLN A 34 -18.61 -20.76 -0.23
C GLN A 34 -17.23 -20.97 0.40
N LYS A 35 -16.26 -21.53 -0.35
CA LYS A 35 -14.86 -21.65 0.08
C LYS A 35 -14.25 -20.29 0.39
N VAL A 36 -14.41 -19.31 -0.51
CA VAL A 36 -13.93 -17.94 -0.30
C VAL A 36 -14.57 -17.30 0.93
N ALA A 37 -15.88 -17.47 1.15
CA ALA A 37 -16.56 -16.93 2.33
C ALA A 37 -16.10 -17.58 3.65
N ILE A 38 -15.81 -18.88 3.65
CA ILE A 38 -15.24 -19.59 4.81
C ILE A 38 -13.82 -19.09 5.07
N GLU A 39 -13.00 -18.99 4.03
CA GLU A 39 -11.62 -18.51 4.13
C GLU A 39 -11.55 -17.07 4.62
N GLN A 40 -12.40 -16.17 4.13
CA GLN A 40 -12.48 -14.79 4.62
C GLN A 40 -12.67 -14.72 6.13
N ARG A 41 -13.59 -15.51 6.70
CA ARG A 41 -13.79 -15.55 8.17
C ARG A 41 -12.57 -16.06 8.92
N VAL A 42 -11.83 -17.02 8.34
CA VAL A 42 -10.59 -17.51 8.93
C VAL A 42 -9.49 -16.45 8.81
N LEU A 43 -9.42 -15.75 7.67
CA LEU A 43 -8.45 -14.70 7.40
C LEU A 43 -8.66 -13.50 8.33
N ASP A 44 -9.90 -13.08 8.60
CA ASP A 44 -10.22 -12.01 9.56
C ASP A 44 -9.65 -12.30 10.96
N ALA A 45 -9.80 -13.55 11.42
CA ALA A 45 -9.24 -14.00 12.71
C ALA A 45 -7.70 -14.06 12.68
N VAL A 46 -7.13 -14.48 11.54
CA VAL A 46 -5.68 -14.50 11.33
C VAL A 46 -5.12 -13.08 11.34
N ASP A 47 -5.78 -12.12 10.70
CA ASP A 47 -5.32 -10.73 10.59
C ASP A 47 -5.30 -10.02 11.94
N THR A 48 -6.27 -10.31 12.82
CA THR A 48 -6.24 -9.81 14.21
C THR A 48 -4.96 -10.19 14.95
N VAL A 49 -4.48 -11.44 14.81
CA VAL A 49 -3.24 -11.92 15.46
C VAL A 49 -2.02 -11.40 14.71
N ARG A 50 -2.07 -11.42 13.39
CA ARG A 50 -0.96 -11.05 12.52
C ARG A 50 -0.61 -9.56 12.60
N GLU A 51 -1.61 -8.71 12.82
CA GLU A 51 -1.49 -7.26 12.82
C GLU A 51 -1.38 -6.64 14.21
N ASP A 52 -1.46 -7.46 15.28
CA ASP A 52 -1.36 -6.99 16.68
C ASP A 52 -0.02 -6.30 17.05
N GLY A 53 1.00 -6.46 16.21
CA GLY A 53 2.34 -5.87 16.39
C GLY A 53 3.23 -6.56 17.42
N THR A 54 2.72 -7.55 18.14
CA THR A 54 3.43 -8.34 19.17
C THR A 54 3.74 -9.77 18.71
N THR A 55 3.05 -10.26 17.67
CA THR A 55 3.20 -11.63 17.18
C THR A 55 4.61 -11.87 16.59
N PRO A 56 5.30 -12.97 16.98
CA PRO A 56 6.64 -13.27 16.48
C PRO A 56 6.69 -13.39 14.96
N ARG A 57 7.76 -12.87 14.34
CA ARG A 57 7.91 -12.86 12.86
C ARG A 57 7.73 -14.23 12.21
N LYS A 58 8.28 -15.30 12.81
CA LYS A 58 8.12 -16.66 12.28
C LYS A 58 6.65 -17.13 12.24
N VAL A 59 5.84 -16.65 13.18
CA VAL A 59 4.40 -16.94 13.23
C VAL A 59 3.69 -16.13 12.15
N VAL A 60 3.98 -14.83 12.04
CA VAL A 60 3.49 -13.97 10.95
C VAL A 60 3.80 -14.59 9.58
N ASP A 61 5.05 -14.99 9.34
CA ASP A 61 5.46 -15.61 8.07
C ASP A 61 4.72 -16.93 7.79
N ALA A 62 4.35 -17.70 8.83
CA ALA A 62 3.57 -18.92 8.68
C ALA A 62 2.09 -18.62 8.35
N LEU A 63 1.51 -17.61 9.00
CA LEU A 63 0.15 -17.13 8.73
C LEU A 63 0.02 -16.52 7.33
N ASP A 64 1.05 -15.80 6.86
CA ASP A 64 1.11 -15.28 5.49
C ASP A 64 1.14 -16.40 4.46
N ARG A 65 2.00 -17.41 4.63
CA ARG A 65 2.03 -18.59 3.74
C ARG A 65 0.72 -19.37 3.72
N PHE A 66 0.04 -19.46 4.87
CA PHE A 66 -1.29 -20.06 4.93
C PHE A 66 -2.29 -19.24 4.10
N ALA A 67 -2.31 -17.92 4.30
CA ALA A 67 -3.21 -17.02 3.58
C ALA A 67 -2.98 -17.06 2.06
N ASP A 68 -1.72 -17.04 1.60
CA ASP A 68 -1.36 -17.17 0.18
C ASP A 68 -1.86 -18.47 -0.47
N GLY A 69 -2.08 -19.50 0.34
CA GLY A 69 -2.60 -20.79 -0.13
C GLY A 69 -4.10 -20.79 -0.40
N THR A 70 -4.86 -19.86 0.20
CA THR A 70 -6.33 -19.80 0.18
C THR A 70 -6.87 -19.43 -1.21
N GLU A 71 -8.06 -19.94 -1.52
CA GLU A 71 -8.77 -19.61 -2.76
C GLU A 71 -9.19 -18.14 -2.81
N ALA A 72 -9.46 -17.53 -1.65
CA ALA A 72 -9.71 -16.11 -1.50
C ALA A 72 -8.53 -15.28 -2.01
N VAL A 73 -7.31 -15.55 -1.53
CA VAL A 73 -6.11 -14.78 -1.91
C VAL A 73 -5.63 -15.13 -3.32
N LYS A 74 -5.71 -16.40 -3.75
CA LYS A 74 -5.40 -16.78 -5.14
C LYS A 74 -6.39 -16.19 -6.15
N GLY A 75 -7.65 -16.06 -5.75
CA GLY A 75 -8.72 -15.46 -6.55
C GLY A 75 -8.51 -13.98 -6.86
N ASP A 76 -7.67 -13.29 -6.10
CA ASP A 76 -7.33 -11.87 -6.28
C ASP A 76 -6.34 -11.62 -7.42
N ILE A 77 -5.64 -12.65 -7.91
CA ILE A 77 -4.72 -12.50 -9.04
C ILE A 77 -5.52 -12.46 -10.35
N VAL A 78 -5.42 -11.34 -11.06
CA VAL A 78 -6.09 -11.12 -12.34
C VAL A 78 -5.10 -11.34 -13.48
N PRO A 79 -5.42 -12.18 -14.48
CA PRO A 79 -4.55 -12.37 -15.65
C PRO A 79 -4.20 -11.04 -16.33
N ALA A 80 -2.91 -10.83 -16.57
CA ALA A 80 -2.37 -9.61 -17.14
C ALA A 80 -1.12 -9.91 -17.99
N PRO A 81 -0.80 -9.07 -18.99
CA PRO A 81 0.45 -9.19 -19.72
C PRO A 81 1.65 -8.96 -18.79
N GLN A 82 2.85 -9.41 -19.19
CA GLN A 82 4.07 -9.09 -18.45
C GLN A 82 4.24 -7.57 -18.30
N PRO A 83 4.49 -7.06 -17.09
CA PRO A 83 4.68 -5.63 -16.86
C PRO A 83 6.02 -5.14 -17.41
N ASP A 84 6.16 -3.82 -17.56
CA ASP A 84 7.46 -3.22 -17.76
C ASP A 84 8.28 -3.31 -16.47
N ALA A 85 9.24 -4.24 -16.44
CA ALA A 85 10.08 -4.53 -15.28
C ALA A 85 10.94 -3.34 -14.82
N THR A 86 11.11 -2.31 -15.66
CA THR A 86 11.94 -1.14 -15.34
C THR A 86 11.14 0.12 -15.02
N ALA A 87 9.85 0.14 -15.36
CA ALA A 87 8.99 1.28 -15.13
C ALA A 87 8.65 1.50 -13.66
N THR A 88 8.39 2.76 -13.30
CA THR A 88 7.91 3.20 -11.99
C THR A 88 6.46 2.79 -11.71
N ALA A 89 5.68 2.49 -12.77
CA ALA A 89 4.36 1.88 -12.70
C ALA A 89 4.23 0.74 -13.74
N PRO A 90 3.68 -0.44 -13.37
CA PRO A 90 3.82 -1.66 -14.15
C PRO A 90 3.04 -1.63 -15.48
N TYR A 91 1.92 -0.90 -15.51
CA TYR A 91 1.02 -0.77 -16.66
C TYR A 91 0.76 0.69 -17.00
N GLY A 92 1.81 1.52 -16.92
CA GLY A 92 1.74 2.96 -17.19
C GLY A 92 1.45 3.79 -15.93
N GLU A 93 1.90 5.04 -15.98
CA GLU A 93 1.64 6.01 -14.91
C GLU A 93 0.15 6.35 -14.82
N PRO A 94 -0.36 6.78 -13.64
CA PRO A 94 -1.74 7.19 -13.50
C PRO A 94 -2.12 8.23 -14.56
N ALA A 95 -3.13 7.92 -15.37
CA ALA A 95 -3.69 8.88 -16.32
C ALA A 95 -4.62 9.84 -15.59
N ASP A 96 -4.79 11.05 -16.12
CA ASP A 96 -5.58 12.08 -15.49
C ASP A 96 -6.27 12.99 -16.51
N ARG A 97 -7.30 13.70 -16.05
CA ARG A 97 -8.03 14.72 -16.82
C ARG A 97 -7.63 16.16 -16.47
N PHE A 98 -6.68 16.34 -15.56
CA PHE A 98 -6.26 17.64 -15.04
C PHE A 98 -5.09 18.23 -15.84
N GLY A 99 -4.45 17.43 -16.70
CA GLY A 99 -3.27 17.85 -17.46
C GLY A 99 -2.04 17.93 -16.56
N LEU A 100 -1.87 16.98 -15.64
CA LEU A 100 -0.77 16.99 -14.68
C LEU A 100 0.58 16.96 -15.40
N LYS A 101 1.53 17.75 -14.88
CA LYS A 101 2.90 17.76 -15.37
C LYS A 101 3.63 16.54 -14.85
N ARG A 102 4.03 15.64 -15.74
CA ARG A 102 4.86 14.49 -15.38
C ARG A 102 6.32 14.90 -15.18
N LEU A 103 6.82 14.72 -13.96
CA LEU A 103 8.21 14.94 -13.58
C LEU A 103 8.88 13.58 -13.37
N VAL A 104 9.83 13.23 -14.24
CA VAL A 104 10.56 11.96 -14.18
C VAL A 104 11.86 12.16 -13.41
N ASN A 105 12.08 11.34 -12.37
CA ASN A 105 13.31 11.28 -11.57
C ASN A 105 13.93 9.88 -11.75
N ARG A 106 15.15 9.67 -11.23
CA ARG A 106 15.91 8.42 -11.44
C ARG A 106 15.25 7.17 -10.86
N GLY A 107 14.53 7.30 -9.74
CA GLY A 107 13.89 6.18 -9.05
C GLY A 107 12.36 6.26 -8.93
N TYR A 108 11.76 7.38 -9.35
CA TYR A 108 10.34 7.62 -9.19
C TYR A 108 9.83 8.67 -10.18
N SER A 109 8.53 8.64 -10.48
CA SER A 109 7.84 9.68 -11.25
C SER A 109 6.83 10.42 -10.39
N VAL A 110 6.51 11.66 -10.74
CA VAL A 110 5.50 12.50 -10.07
C VAL A 110 4.54 13.10 -11.10
N GLY A 111 3.24 13.05 -10.82
CA GLY A 111 2.24 13.88 -11.49
C GLY A 111 1.98 15.14 -10.68
N TYR A 112 2.47 16.28 -11.16
CA TYR A 112 2.43 17.55 -10.45
C TYR A 112 1.34 18.48 -11.00
N ASP A 113 0.57 19.11 -10.12
CA ASP A 113 -0.41 20.13 -10.48
C ASP A 113 0.21 21.51 -10.24
N ASP A 114 0.48 22.26 -11.31
CA ASP A 114 1.02 23.62 -11.21
C ASP A 114 -0.06 24.65 -10.83
N ALA A 115 -1.33 24.38 -11.13
CA ALA A 115 -2.45 25.27 -10.78
C ALA A 115 -2.80 25.16 -9.30
N LEU A 116 -2.63 23.97 -8.73
CA LEU A 116 -2.74 23.69 -7.31
C LEU A 116 -1.42 23.09 -6.80
N PRO A 117 -0.47 23.89 -6.28
CA PRO A 117 0.97 23.63 -6.31
C PRO A 117 1.41 22.46 -5.41
N ALA A 118 1.10 21.24 -5.84
CA ALA A 118 1.31 20.00 -5.12
C ALA A 118 1.37 18.79 -6.08
N PRO A 119 2.08 17.72 -5.72
CA PRO A 119 1.92 16.44 -6.41
C PRO A 119 0.53 15.86 -6.17
N ARG A 120 -0.07 15.27 -7.20
CA ARG A 120 -1.32 14.48 -7.12
C ARG A 120 -1.04 12.99 -7.00
N TRP A 121 0.09 12.54 -7.51
CA TRP A 121 0.59 11.18 -7.37
C TRP A 121 2.12 11.14 -7.51
N SER A 122 2.71 10.10 -6.94
CA SER A 122 4.06 9.63 -7.22
C SER A 122 4.00 8.13 -7.51
N SER A 123 4.94 7.62 -8.29
CA SER A 123 5.08 6.19 -8.56
C SER A 123 6.54 5.76 -8.44
N TYR A 124 6.78 4.58 -7.89
CA TYR A 124 8.10 3.98 -7.79
C TYR A 124 8.00 2.46 -7.68
N ARG A 125 9.11 1.78 -7.92
CA ARG A 125 9.23 0.34 -7.76
C ARG A 125 10.24 0.01 -6.68
N VAL A 126 9.95 -1.03 -5.90
CA VAL A 126 10.87 -1.61 -4.92
C VAL A 126 11.14 -3.05 -5.32
N PHE A 127 12.39 -3.47 -5.23
CA PHE A 127 12.86 -4.80 -5.61
C PHE A 127 13.88 -5.28 -4.59
N PRO A 128 14.26 -6.59 -4.59
CA PRO A 128 15.24 -7.11 -3.66
C PRO A 128 16.52 -6.26 -3.65
N TYR A 129 16.88 -5.76 -2.47
CA TYR A 129 17.93 -4.77 -2.28
C TYR A 129 18.95 -5.24 -1.25
N ARG A 130 20.13 -4.63 -1.26
CA ARG A 130 21.09 -4.74 -0.14
C ARG A 130 20.91 -3.53 0.75
N ASP A 131 20.85 -3.76 2.06
CA ASP A 131 20.70 -2.68 3.01
C ASP A 131 22.02 -1.89 3.11
N VAL A 132 22.09 -0.79 2.37
CA VAL A 132 23.23 0.12 2.34
C VAL A 132 22.83 1.41 3.04
N HIS A 133 23.63 1.82 4.02
CA HIS A 133 23.39 3.07 4.72
C HIS A 133 23.95 4.24 3.91
N LEU A 134 23.05 5.04 3.33
CA LEU A 134 23.38 6.32 2.70
C LEU A 134 22.97 7.48 3.61
N GLU A 135 23.81 8.51 3.66
CA GLU A 135 23.53 9.71 4.45
C GLU A 135 22.27 10.40 3.94
N ARG A 136 21.30 10.63 4.83
CA ARG A 136 20.06 11.31 4.48
C ARG A 136 20.36 12.78 4.16
N PRO A 137 19.90 13.31 3.00
CA PRO A 137 20.01 14.74 2.71
C PRO A 137 19.41 15.62 3.82
N SER A 138 20.08 16.73 4.11
CA SER A 138 19.72 17.63 5.22
C SER A 138 18.78 18.78 4.82
N SER A 139 18.54 18.99 3.52
CA SER A 139 17.78 20.14 3.02
C SER A 139 16.86 19.78 1.87
N PHE A 140 15.69 20.43 1.86
CA PHE A 140 14.73 20.38 0.76
C PHE A 140 15.01 21.49 -0.24
N LYS A 141 14.69 21.25 -1.52
CA LYS A 141 14.93 22.20 -2.61
C LYS A 141 13.67 22.43 -3.43
N SER A 142 13.50 23.66 -3.93
CA SER A 142 12.47 23.94 -4.92
C SER A 142 12.77 23.17 -6.21
N ASP A 143 11.73 22.68 -6.89
CA ASP A 143 11.90 21.98 -8.17
C ASP A 143 11.87 22.99 -9.32
N VAL A 144 13.00 23.15 -10.00
CA VAL A 144 13.14 24.08 -11.13
C VAL A 144 12.37 23.65 -12.38
N ARG A 145 11.67 22.52 -12.35
CA ARG A 145 10.77 22.08 -13.41
C ARG A 145 9.33 22.57 -13.20
N THR A 146 8.92 23.01 -12.02
CA THR A 146 7.53 23.45 -11.75
C THR A 146 7.36 24.96 -11.88
N THR A 147 6.26 25.42 -12.47
CA THR A 147 5.96 26.87 -12.55
C THR A 147 5.64 27.44 -11.16
N ALA A 148 5.01 26.64 -10.28
CA ALA A 148 4.65 27.05 -8.93
C ALA A 148 5.84 27.46 -8.04
N ARG A 149 7.04 26.87 -8.28
CA ARG A 149 8.28 27.18 -7.56
C ARG A 149 8.11 27.19 -6.04
N VAL A 150 7.45 26.17 -5.49
CA VAL A 150 7.23 26.05 -4.02
C VAL A 150 8.56 26.11 -3.28
N THR A 151 8.61 26.84 -2.17
CA THR A 151 9.82 27.01 -1.35
C THR A 151 9.64 26.51 0.07
N THR A 152 10.75 26.24 0.75
CA THR A 152 10.74 25.72 2.13
C THR A 152 10.13 26.69 3.15
N SER A 153 10.13 27.99 2.84
CA SER A 153 9.51 29.05 3.63
C SER A 153 7.99 28.89 3.78
N GLU A 154 7.31 28.30 2.79
CA GLU A 154 5.85 28.07 2.84
C GLU A 154 5.45 27.09 3.95
N TYR A 155 6.36 26.20 4.37
CA TYR A 155 6.13 25.23 5.45
C TYR A 155 6.48 25.75 6.85
N VAL A 156 7.19 26.88 6.96
CA VAL A 156 7.72 27.36 8.24
C VAL A 156 6.57 27.67 9.19
N ARG A 157 6.63 27.11 10.42
CA ARG A 157 5.61 27.28 11.48
C ARG A 157 4.18 26.88 11.06
N SER A 158 4.06 26.00 10.06
CA SER A 158 2.76 25.54 9.57
C SER A 158 2.06 24.51 10.46
N GLY A 159 2.83 23.83 11.33
CA GLY A 159 2.36 22.66 12.09
C GLY A 159 2.34 21.36 11.28
N TYR A 160 2.79 21.37 10.02
CA TYR A 160 2.90 20.19 9.17
C TYR A 160 4.35 19.80 8.90
N ASP A 161 4.59 18.50 8.85
CA ASP A 161 5.82 17.93 8.32
C ASP A 161 5.87 18.07 6.80
N ARG A 162 7.10 18.01 6.29
CA ARG A 162 7.39 17.84 4.86
C ARG A 162 7.34 16.34 4.53
N GLY A 163 6.12 15.82 4.39
CA GLY A 163 5.86 14.40 4.10
C GLY A 163 6.27 14.05 2.68
N HIS A 164 7.01 12.95 2.51
CA HIS A 164 7.43 12.47 1.19
C HIS A 164 6.33 11.62 0.56
N LEU A 165 6.17 11.69 -0.77
CA LEU A 165 5.46 10.65 -1.51
C LEU A 165 6.41 9.51 -1.88
N ALA A 166 7.37 9.71 -2.78
CA ALA A 166 8.45 8.75 -2.98
C ALA A 166 9.39 8.78 -1.76
N PRO A 167 9.51 7.67 -0.99
CA PRO A 167 10.17 7.70 0.31
C PRO A 167 11.69 7.65 0.17
N ASN A 168 12.38 8.52 0.91
CA ASN A 168 13.85 8.64 0.91
C ASN A 168 14.57 7.27 0.99
N TYR A 169 14.16 6.39 1.92
CA TYR A 169 14.87 5.14 2.17
C TYR A 169 14.68 4.11 1.04
N ALA A 170 13.45 3.92 0.53
CA ALA A 170 13.23 2.98 -0.58
C ALA A 170 14.01 3.42 -1.83
N ILE A 171 13.94 4.72 -2.14
CA ILE A 171 14.65 5.26 -3.29
C ILE A 171 16.17 5.16 -3.11
N SER A 172 16.70 5.37 -1.91
CA SER A 172 18.14 5.28 -1.64
C SER A 172 18.68 3.86 -1.84
N VAL A 173 18.01 2.83 -1.30
CA VAL A 173 18.52 1.45 -1.37
C VAL A 173 18.28 0.79 -2.73
N CYS A 174 17.26 1.23 -3.48
CA CYS A 174 16.97 0.69 -4.81
C CYS A 174 17.71 1.44 -5.94
N TYR A 175 17.90 2.76 -5.83
CA TYR A 175 18.37 3.59 -6.95
C TYR A 175 19.60 4.45 -6.63
N GLY A 176 20.11 4.40 -5.40
CA GLY A 176 21.34 5.07 -5.00
C GLY A 176 21.18 6.54 -4.61
N GLU A 177 22.33 7.16 -4.30
CA GLU A 177 22.40 8.48 -3.66
C GLU A 177 21.85 9.62 -4.53
N GLU A 178 22.07 9.59 -5.84
CA GLU A 178 21.53 10.64 -6.73
C GLU A 178 20.00 10.64 -6.75
N ALA A 179 19.39 9.46 -6.83
CA ALA A 179 17.94 9.30 -6.76
C ALA A 179 17.39 9.69 -5.38
N GLN A 180 18.13 9.35 -4.31
CA GLN A 180 17.79 9.76 -2.95
C GLN A 180 17.71 11.29 -2.81
N ARG A 181 18.69 12.03 -3.37
CA ARG A 181 18.71 13.50 -3.34
C ARG A 181 17.50 14.11 -4.04
N GLU A 182 16.99 13.47 -5.10
CA GLU A 182 15.80 13.92 -5.82
C GLU A 182 14.55 13.84 -4.93
N THR A 183 14.45 12.88 -4.00
CA THR A 183 13.28 12.77 -3.08
C THR A 183 13.05 13.99 -2.20
N PHE A 184 14.05 14.87 -2.05
CA PHE A 184 13.99 16.13 -1.30
C PHE A 184 13.56 17.34 -2.15
N LEU A 185 13.22 17.14 -3.43
CA LEU A 185 12.56 18.15 -4.24
C LEU A 185 11.14 18.38 -3.73
N LEU A 186 10.73 19.64 -3.57
CA LEU A 186 9.41 20.00 -3.04
C LEU A 186 8.25 19.58 -3.96
N SER A 187 8.53 19.18 -5.20
CA SER A 187 7.55 18.51 -6.07
C SER A 187 7.15 17.11 -5.57
N ASN A 188 7.93 16.49 -4.68
CA ASN A 188 7.65 15.20 -4.04
C ASN A 188 7.06 15.34 -2.62
N ILE A 189 6.83 16.57 -2.17
CA ILE A 189 6.53 16.87 -0.76
C ILE A 189 5.10 17.40 -0.61
N VAL A 190 4.42 16.93 0.44
CA VAL A 190 3.07 17.36 0.81
C VAL A 190 3.00 17.70 2.31
N PRO A 191 2.16 18.66 2.72
CA PRO A 191 1.92 18.91 4.14
C PRO A 191 1.31 17.66 4.79
N GLN A 192 1.99 17.08 5.77
CA GLN A 192 1.54 15.88 6.48
C GLN A 192 1.58 16.10 7.99
N LEU A 193 0.54 15.68 8.71
CA LEU A 193 0.50 15.74 10.17
C LEU A 193 1.58 14.82 10.73
N HIS A 194 2.31 15.31 11.74
CA HIS A 194 3.43 14.57 12.33
C HIS A 194 3.02 13.17 12.81
N ALA A 195 1.85 13.06 13.45
CA ALA A 195 1.34 11.78 13.95
C ALA A 195 1.13 10.73 12.84
N LEU A 196 0.71 11.16 11.64
CA LEU A 196 0.57 10.28 10.48
C LEU A 196 1.93 9.97 9.85
N ASN A 197 2.74 11.00 9.60
CA ASN A 197 4.05 10.90 8.94
C ASN A 197 5.02 10.01 9.72
N ALA A 198 5.15 10.23 11.04
CA ALA A 198 6.07 9.47 11.89
C ALA A 198 5.45 8.17 12.45
N GLY A 199 4.14 7.99 12.29
CA GLY A 199 3.37 6.83 12.77
C GLY A 199 2.99 5.89 11.63
N LEU A 200 1.68 5.80 11.34
CA LEU A 200 1.12 4.82 10.41
C LEU A 200 1.74 4.86 9.01
N TRP A 201 2.00 6.04 8.44
CA TRP A 201 2.56 6.15 7.09
C TRP A 201 3.97 5.54 7.01
N LYS A 202 4.82 5.83 8.01
CA LYS A 202 6.14 5.23 8.15
C LYS A 202 6.07 3.72 8.37
N ASP A 203 5.08 3.20 9.11
CA ASP A 203 4.90 1.75 9.27
C ASP A 203 4.55 1.08 7.94
N MET A 204 3.64 1.67 7.15
CA MET A 204 3.30 1.18 5.81
C MET A 204 4.52 1.15 4.88
N GLU A 205 5.32 2.22 4.85
CA GLU A 205 6.59 2.27 4.12
C GLU A 205 7.55 1.15 4.56
N GLN A 206 7.66 0.89 5.87
CA GLN A 206 8.50 -0.18 6.38
C GLN A 206 7.99 -1.58 6.02
N ARG A 207 6.67 -1.80 5.99
CA ARG A 207 6.08 -3.07 5.57
C ARG A 207 6.37 -3.38 4.11
N ILE A 208 6.30 -2.38 3.23
CA ILE A 208 6.71 -2.53 1.83
C ILE A 208 8.14 -3.05 1.75
N MET A 209 9.07 -2.38 2.43
CA MET A 209 10.49 -2.69 2.38
C MET A 209 10.83 -4.06 3.00
N LYS A 210 10.27 -4.37 4.17
CA LYS A 210 10.68 -5.53 4.98
C LYS A 210 9.85 -6.78 4.76
N ARG A 211 8.59 -6.64 4.35
CA ARG A 211 7.64 -7.74 4.20
C ARG A 211 7.28 -7.98 2.74
N TYR A 212 6.82 -6.96 2.02
CA TYR A 212 6.24 -7.16 0.69
C TYR A 212 7.31 -7.53 -0.33
N VAL A 213 8.45 -6.86 -0.31
CA VAL A 213 9.61 -7.23 -1.15
C VAL A 213 10.12 -8.64 -0.83
N ALA A 214 10.10 -9.05 0.44
CA ALA A 214 10.55 -10.38 0.84
C ALA A 214 9.58 -11.50 0.38
N ARG A 215 8.28 -11.19 0.31
CA ARG A 215 7.23 -12.14 -0.09
C ARG A 215 7.03 -12.21 -1.60
N TYR A 216 7.07 -11.06 -2.27
CA TYR A 216 6.68 -10.91 -3.68
C TYR A 216 7.85 -10.57 -4.61
N GLY A 217 9.04 -10.33 -4.06
CA GLY A 217 10.19 -9.85 -4.83
C GLY A 217 10.01 -8.40 -5.23
N THR A 218 9.49 -8.15 -6.44
CA THR A 218 9.29 -6.79 -6.95
C THR A 218 7.87 -6.32 -6.69
N VAL A 219 7.74 -5.13 -6.12
CA VAL A 219 6.45 -4.44 -5.93
C VAL A 219 6.50 -3.04 -6.52
N TRP A 220 5.39 -2.62 -7.13
CA TRP A 220 5.20 -1.26 -7.59
C TRP A 220 4.26 -0.52 -6.65
N VAL A 221 4.62 0.72 -6.34
CA VAL A 221 3.86 1.59 -5.44
C VAL A 221 3.50 2.86 -6.18
N GLN A 222 2.20 3.12 -6.27
CA GLN A 222 1.64 4.39 -6.69
C GLN A 222 0.96 5.00 -5.47
N LEU A 223 1.21 6.27 -5.16
CA LEU A 223 0.68 6.89 -3.96
C LEU A 223 0.50 8.39 -4.12
N GLY A 224 -0.34 8.99 -3.29
CA GLY A 224 -0.59 10.42 -3.38
C GLY A 224 -1.58 10.95 -2.36
N PRO A 225 -1.82 12.26 -2.38
CA PRO A 225 -2.84 12.89 -1.56
C PRO A 225 -4.22 12.80 -2.22
N VAL A 226 -5.26 12.79 -1.40
CA VAL A 226 -6.61 13.23 -1.77
C VAL A 226 -6.74 14.68 -1.34
N ILE A 227 -7.04 15.57 -2.29
CA ILE A 227 -7.18 17.00 -2.05
C ILE A 227 -8.60 17.41 -2.44
N SER A 228 -9.31 18.05 -1.52
CA SER A 228 -10.65 18.56 -1.78
C SER A 228 -10.62 19.67 -2.83
N SER A 229 -11.71 19.82 -3.58
CA SER A 229 -11.91 20.92 -4.51
C SER A 229 -13.20 21.68 -4.12
N PRO A 230 -13.09 22.92 -3.60
CA PRO A 230 -11.86 23.67 -3.31
C PRO A 230 -11.05 23.08 -2.12
N PRO A 231 -9.75 23.44 -1.97
CA PRO A 231 -8.94 23.00 -0.83
C PRO A 231 -9.51 23.49 0.51
N ALA A 232 -9.70 22.57 1.46
CA ALA A 232 -10.21 22.92 2.79
C ALA A 232 -9.20 23.70 3.65
N LYS A 233 -7.90 23.47 3.43
CA LYS A 233 -6.80 24.14 4.14
C LYS A 233 -5.56 24.22 3.24
N GLN A 234 -4.72 25.22 3.49
CA GLN A 234 -3.44 25.40 2.79
C GLN A 234 -2.30 25.71 3.77
N VAL A 235 -1.07 25.36 3.37
CA VAL A 235 0.20 25.75 3.99
C VAL A 235 0.95 26.60 2.97
N GLY A 236 1.02 27.92 3.21
CA GLY A 236 1.34 28.85 2.13
C GLY A 236 0.33 28.70 1.00
N ARG A 237 0.80 28.37 -0.21
CA ARG A 237 -0.07 28.09 -1.37
C ARG A 237 -0.42 26.61 -1.53
N ILE A 238 0.18 25.74 -0.74
CA ILE A 238 0.14 24.29 -0.93
C ILE A 238 -1.13 23.75 -0.27
N PRO A 239 -1.99 23.00 -0.98
CA PRO A 239 -3.15 22.36 -0.34
C PRO A 239 -2.71 21.34 0.72
N VAL A 240 -3.44 21.33 1.83
CA VAL A 240 -3.34 20.25 2.81
C VAL A 240 -4.27 19.11 2.37
N PRO A 241 -3.76 17.87 2.21
CA PRO A 241 -4.59 16.72 1.86
C PRO A 241 -5.67 16.44 2.91
N THR A 242 -6.83 15.93 2.50
CA THR A 242 -7.85 15.38 3.42
C THR A 242 -7.56 13.93 3.79
N SER A 243 -6.86 13.21 2.91
CA SER A 243 -6.46 11.82 3.09
C SER A 243 -5.24 11.53 2.21
N PHE A 244 -4.60 10.39 2.44
CA PHE A 244 -3.54 9.85 1.61
C PHE A 244 -3.98 8.50 1.06
N TRP A 245 -3.54 8.16 -0.14
CA TRP A 245 -3.80 6.85 -0.74
C TRP A 245 -2.50 6.19 -1.14
N MET A 246 -2.50 4.86 -1.14
CA MET A 246 -1.38 4.03 -1.56
C MET A 246 -1.91 2.79 -2.27
N LEU A 247 -1.51 2.62 -3.52
CA LEU A 247 -1.80 1.48 -4.38
C LEU A 247 -0.52 0.68 -4.59
N ILE A 248 -0.51 -0.54 -4.09
CA ILE A 248 0.62 -1.46 -4.17
C ILE A 248 0.22 -2.58 -5.11
N SER A 249 1.11 -2.96 -6.02
CA SER A 249 0.88 -4.04 -6.98
C SER A 249 2.11 -4.90 -7.15
N GLU A 250 1.89 -6.15 -7.54
CA GLU A 250 2.94 -7.10 -7.87
C GLU A 250 2.45 -8.01 -9.00
N TYR A 251 3.38 -8.69 -9.66
CA TYR A 251 3.06 -9.62 -10.75
C TYR A 251 3.56 -11.01 -10.40
N ASP A 252 2.64 -11.96 -10.32
CA ASP A 252 2.92 -13.35 -10.02
C ASP A 252 3.27 -14.08 -11.31
N GLU A 253 4.56 -14.33 -11.53
CA GLU A 253 5.05 -15.04 -12.72
C GLU A 253 4.53 -16.48 -12.82
N SER A 254 4.21 -17.13 -11.69
CA SER A 254 3.75 -18.52 -11.66
C SER A 254 2.30 -18.65 -12.15
N VAL A 255 1.49 -17.61 -11.92
CA VAL A 255 0.09 -17.54 -12.33
C VAL A 255 -0.10 -16.76 -13.64
N GLY A 256 0.81 -15.84 -13.95
CA GLY A 256 0.72 -14.95 -15.12
C GLY A 256 -0.31 -13.84 -14.92
N GLY A 257 -0.25 -13.13 -13.78
CA GLY A 257 -1.24 -12.11 -13.45
C GLY A 257 -0.78 -11.10 -12.40
N ILE A 258 -1.54 -10.02 -12.28
CA ILE A 258 -1.35 -8.95 -11.30
C ILE A 258 -2.29 -9.16 -10.10
N ARG A 259 -1.80 -8.89 -8.90
CA ARG A 259 -2.64 -8.52 -7.76
C ARG A 259 -2.28 -7.12 -7.29
N ALA A 260 -3.26 -6.44 -6.71
CA ALA A 260 -3.07 -5.11 -6.17
C ALA A 260 -3.85 -4.91 -4.88
N ILE A 261 -3.39 -3.98 -4.06
CA ILE A 261 -4.06 -3.53 -2.85
C ILE A 261 -4.03 -2.01 -2.77
N ALA A 262 -5.18 -1.42 -2.47
CA ALA A 262 -5.35 0.02 -2.34
C ALA A 262 -5.71 0.37 -0.89
N TYR A 263 -4.99 1.33 -0.33
CA TYR A 263 -5.23 1.90 0.99
C TYR A 263 -5.70 3.35 0.86
N LEU A 264 -6.64 3.76 1.71
CA LEU A 264 -7.07 5.15 1.91
C LEU A 264 -6.98 5.51 3.39
N VAL A 265 -6.03 6.37 3.74
CA VAL A 265 -5.69 6.74 5.11
C VAL A 265 -6.13 8.18 5.38
N PRO A 266 -7.07 8.41 6.33
CA PRO A 266 -7.49 9.75 6.72
C PRO A 266 -6.33 10.60 7.26
N HIS A 267 -6.31 11.89 6.94
CA HIS A 267 -5.27 12.80 7.41
C HIS A 267 -5.62 13.38 8.79
N GLU A 268 -5.59 12.53 9.81
CA GLU A 268 -6.02 12.84 11.19
C GLU A 268 -4.86 12.77 12.19
N GLU A 269 -4.98 13.48 13.33
CA GLU A 269 -3.94 13.49 14.38
C GLU A 269 -3.89 12.20 15.20
N LYS A 270 -4.98 11.43 15.21
CA LYS A 270 -5.11 10.16 15.93
C LYS A 270 -5.35 9.05 14.93
N TRP A 271 -4.31 8.28 14.64
CA TRP A 271 -4.50 7.01 13.93
C TRP A 271 -5.13 6.00 14.89
N ARG A 272 -6.12 5.27 14.39
CA ARG A 272 -6.84 4.23 15.13
C ARG A 272 -6.35 2.89 14.62
N ASP A 273 -5.83 2.09 15.52
CA ASP A 273 -5.42 0.70 15.28
C ASP A 273 -4.15 0.49 14.43
N VAL A 274 -3.45 -0.61 14.70
CA VAL A 274 -2.29 -1.10 13.93
C VAL A 274 -2.76 -1.93 12.71
N GLU A 275 -4.04 -2.27 12.69
CA GLU A 275 -4.68 -3.05 11.64
C GLU A 275 -4.81 -2.21 10.35
N LEU A 276 -4.18 -2.67 9.26
CA LEU A 276 -4.21 -2.01 7.95
C LEU A 276 -5.47 -2.34 7.16
N THR A 277 -6.09 -3.50 7.41
CA THR A 277 -7.26 -3.98 6.68
C THR A 277 -8.42 -2.98 6.67
N ARG A 278 -8.62 -2.23 7.76
CA ARG A 278 -9.63 -1.16 7.84
C ARG A 278 -9.45 -0.01 6.84
N TYR A 279 -8.23 0.19 6.32
CA TYR A 279 -7.92 1.24 5.36
C TYR A 279 -7.99 0.73 3.91
N VAL A 280 -8.22 -0.57 3.71
CA VAL A 280 -8.31 -1.17 2.39
C VAL A 280 -9.60 -0.72 1.70
N VAL A 281 -9.45 -0.25 0.47
CA VAL A 281 -10.55 0.19 -0.41
C VAL A 281 -10.36 -0.44 -1.79
N SER A 282 -11.38 -0.34 -2.66
CA SER A 282 -11.23 -0.70 -4.06
C SER A 282 -10.41 0.35 -4.81
N ILE A 283 -9.72 -0.03 -5.88
CA ILE A 283 -8.97 0.93 -6.71
C ILE A 283 -9.96 1.92 -7.35
N ARG A 284 -11.13 1.44 -7.78
CA ARG A 284 -12.22 2.30 -8.30
C ARG A 284 -12.60 3.41 -7.33
N ARG A 285 -12.60 3.13 -6.02
CA ARG A 285 -12.85 4.17 -5.02
C ARG A 285 -11.76 5.24 -5.01
N LEU A 286 -10.50 4.86 -5.21
CA LEU A 286 -9.41 5.84 -5.35
C LEU A 286 -9.56 6.67 -6.62
N GLU A 287 -9.95 6.06 -7.75
CA GLU A 287 -10.18 6.78 -9.03
C GLU A 287 -11.29 7.82 -8.89
N GLU A 288 -12.41 7.46 -8.26
CA GLU A 288 -13.52 8.38 -7.98
C GLU A 288 -13.08 9.59 -7.14
N LEU A 289 -12.25 9.36 -6.12
CA LEU A 289 -11.79 10.39 -5.19
C LEU A 289 -10.70 11.29 -5.78
N THR A 290 -9.85 10.73 -6.63
CA THR A 290 -8.64 11.41 -7.12
C THR A 290 -8.82 11.98 -8.53
N GLY A 291 -9.73 11.41 -9.32
CA GLY A 291 -9.87 11.68 -10.75
C GLY A 291 -8.75 11.10 -11.62
N LEU A 292 -8.01 10.12 -11.09
CA LEU A 292 -6.97 9.36 -11.79
C LEU A 292 -7.56 8.07 -12.39
N ASP A 293 -6.93 7.54 -13.43
CA ASP A 293 -7.15 6.20 -14.01
C ASP A 293 -5.86 5.39 -13.81
N PHE A 294 -5.94 4.34 -13.00
CA PHE A 294 -4.79 3.51 -12.65
C PHE A 294 -4.61 2.35 -13.64
N PHE A 295 -3.35 1.93 -13.83
CA PHE A 295 -3.02 0.85 -14.78
C PHE A 295 -3.60 1.06 -16.21
N PRO A 296 -3.46 2.26 -16.82
CA PRO A 296 -4.15 2.61 -18.06
C PRO A 296 -3.76 1.76 -19.28
N LYS A 297 -2.66 0.99 -19.19
CA LYS A 297 -2.23 0.05 -20.24
C LYS A 297 -2.80 -1.36 -20.09
N LEU A 298 -3.56 -1.64 -19.02
CA LEU A 298 -4.27 -2.92 -18.90
C LEU A 298 -5.52 -2.93 -19.80
N PRO A 299 -5.93 -4.09 -20.33
CA PRO A 299 -7.23 -4.24 -20.97
C PRO A 299 -8.37 -3.87 -20.01
N ARG A 300 -9.42 -3.21 -20.51
CA ARG A 300 -10.59 -2.81 -19.69
C ARG A 300 -11.18 -3.94 -18.85
N GLN A 301 -11.28 -5.15 -19.41
CA GLN A 301 -11.80 -6.29 -18.66
C GLN A 301 -10.88 -6.68 -17.47
N THR A 302 -9.57 -6.53 -17.62
CA THR A 302 -8.60 -6.77 -16.54
C THR A 302 -8.71 -5.67 -15.48
N GLN A 303 -8.80 -4.39 -15.91
CA GLN A 303 -9.05 -3.24 -15.03
C GLN A 303 -10.32 -3.45 -14.20
N ASP A 304 -11.46 -3.72 -14.85
CA ASP A 304 -12.75 -3.90 -14.17
C ASP A 304 -12.71 -4.99 -13.09
N ARG A 305 -11.99 -6.09 -13.35
CA ARG A 305 -11.81 -7.17 -12.39
C ARG A 305 -10.89 -6.78 -11.24
N LEU A 306 -9.79 -6.10 -11.52
CA LEU A 306 -8.79 -5.69 -10.53
C LEU A 306 -9.32 -4.56 -9.63
N GLU A 307 -10.13 -3.65 -10.18
CA GLU A 307 -10.45 -2.37 -9.54
C GLU A 307 -11.77 -2.35 -8.77
N SER A 308 -12.66 -3.29 -9.04
CA SER A 308 -14.05 -3.26 -8.54
C SER A 308 -14.18 -3.65 -7.07
N ALA A 309 -13.47 -4.70 -6.65
CA ALA A 309 -13.48 -5.18 -5.27
C ALA A 309 -12.23 -4.70 -4.51
N PRO A 310 -12.36 -4.32 -3.22
CA PRO A 310 -11.20 -4.20 -2.34
C PRO A 310 -10.49 -5.55 -2.23
N ALA A 311 -9.17 -5.52 -2.03
CA ALA A 311 -8.45 -6.73 -1.63
C ALA A 311 -9.05 -7.26 -0.32
N PRO A 312 -9.19 -8.59 -0.16
CA PRO A 312 -9.85 -9.17 1.00
C PRO A 312 -9.09 -8.92 2.31
N ARG A 313 -7.78 -8.66 2.26
CA ARG A 313 -6.95 -8.35 3.42
C ARG A 313 -5.70 -7.56 3.06
N ALA A 314 -5.14 -6.89 4.06
CA ALA A 314 -3.81 -6.31 3.95
C ALA A 314 -2.74 -7.38 3.66
N TRP A 315 -1.80 -7.05 2.78
CA TRP A 315 -0.66 -7.90 2.46
C TRP A 315 0.32 -8.03 3.61
#